data_AF-A0A0D8XAK6-F1
#
_entry.id   AF-A0A0D8XAK6-F1
#
_cell.length_a   1.000
_cell.length_b   1.000
_cell.length_c   1.000
_cell.angle_alpha   90.00
_cell.angle_beta   90.00
_cell.angle_gamma   90.00
#
_symmetry.space_group_name_H-M   'P 1'
#
loop_
_entity.id
_entity.type
_entity.pdbx_description
1 polymer ?
#
loop_
_entity_poly.entity_id
_entity_poly.type
_entity_poly.pdbx_seq_one_letter_code
_entity_poly.pdbx_strand_id
1 'polypeptide(L)'
;MASTRRLQKELSDLKSCGVKAYESVEYNESNLLHWTVLLVPDKEPYNKGAFKVNIDFPADYPFKPPKITLATKIYHPNIDDKGQVCLPIVDPNNWKPATRTEQVMMALLALIQEPEPDHPLRADLAEEFSKDLLRVSYDIMSNGDSRVVVLVTGGTGLVGKAIEQIVNSEAHGNERWLFIGSNDCDLCDIHATRQLFKEVRPTHVIHLAAMVGGLFHNLAHNLQFFRKNMAINDNVLAMCNEFDVSKCVSSLSTCIFPDSVTYPIDETMIHLGPPHDSNFGYSYAKRMIDVLNRGYAQDHGRKYTSVIPCNVFGPHDNYNLQSAHVIPALIHKTYLAKKEGKPLVVFGSGRPLRQFIYSLDLARLLIWVLREYEEVEPIILSVSEEDEVTISAAVNAIVKAFDFKGEVRFDASKADGQLKKTASNGKLKRYLPGFRFTPFDEAIKESVEWFIRNHSSARL
;
A
#
# COMPACT_ATOMS: atom_id res chain seq x y z
N MET A 1 10.66 -47.90 14.40
CA MET A 1 11.17 -47.78 13.01
C MET A 1 10.48 -46.66 12.22
N ALA A 2 9.14 -46.55 12.20
CA ALA A 2 8.44 -45.47 11.50
C ALA A 2 8.64 -44.07 12.14
N SER A 3 8.60 -43.98 13.48
CA SER A 3 8.83 -42.73 14.22
C SER A 3 10.23 -42.16 13.99
N THR A 4 11.27 -43.00 13.99
CA THR A 4 12.66 -42.60 13.72
C THR A 4 12.82 -42.00 12.32
N ARG A 5 12.21 -42.60 11.28
CA ARG A 5 12.24 -42.06 9.91
C ARG A 5 11.50 -40.73 9.78
N ARG A 6 10.36 -40.59 10.49
CA ARG A 6 9.60 -39.33 10.55
C ARG A 6 10.43 -38.20 11.16
N LEU A 7 11.08 -38.45 12.30
CA LEU A 7 11.93 -37.47 12.99
C LEU A 7 13.16 -37.09 12.16
N GLN A 8 13.80 -38.04 11.47
CA GLN A 8 14.90 -37.74 10.56
C GLN A 8 14.49 -36.81 9.41
N LYS A 9 13.29 -37.03 8.84
CA LYS A 9 12.74 -36.15 7.80
C LYS A 9 12.44 -34.76 8.36
N GLU A 10 11.76 -34.68 9.50
CA GLU A 10 11.44 -33.39 10.12
C GLU A 10 12.67 -32.58 10.52
N LEU A 11 13.74 -33.26 10.97
CA LEU A 11 15.02 -32.62 11.26
C LEU A 11 15.67 -32.04 9.99
N SER A 12 15.60 -32.77 8.87
CA SER A 12 16.07 -32.28 7.57
C SER A 12 15.24 -31.09 7.09
N ASP A 13 13.92 -31.18 7.21
CA ASP A 13 12.98 -30.13 6.82
C ASP A 13 13.28 -28.85 7.63
N LEU A 14 13.43 -28.97 8.96
CA LEU A 14 13.74 -27.82 9.83
C LEU A 14 15.09 -27.17 9.50
N LYS A 15 16.13 -27.96 9.18
CA LYS A 15 17.43 -27.41 8.75
C LYS A 15 17.39 -26.73 7.37
N SER A 16 16.43 -27.10 6.52
CA SER A 16 16.31 -26.61 5.14
C SER A 16 15.20 -25.56 4.93
N CYS A 17 14.42 -25.24 5.96
CA CYS A 17 13.23 -24.37 5.85
C CYS A 17 13.54 -22.91 5.49
N GLY A 18 14.81 -22.48 5.57
CA GLY A 18 15.22 -21.11 5.18
C GLY A 18 14.73 -20.00 6.11
N VAL A 19 14.11 -20.33 7.24
CA VAL A 19 13.71 -19.37 8.27
C VAL A 19 14.96 -18.88 8.99
N LYS A 20 15.29 -17.59 8.79
CA LYS A 20 16.49 -16.96 9.37
C LYS A 20 16.53 -16.95 10.90
N ALA A 21 15.38 -17.12 11.55
CA ALA A 21 15.25 -17.12 13.00
C ALA A 21 15.72 -18.43 13.67
N TYR A 22 16.05 -19.48 12.90
CA TYR A 22 16.55 -20.75 13.45
C TYR A 22 18.04 -20.90 13.10
N GLU A 23 18.92 -20.51 14.02
CA GLU A 23 20.37 -20.49 13.74
C GLU A 23 21.01 -21.88 13.82
N SER A 24 20.55 -22.73 14.73
CA SER A 24 21.09 -24.08 14.89
C SER A 24 20.08 -25.05 15.51
N VAL A 25 20.27 -26.35 15.21
CA VAL A 25 19.50 -27.47 15.78
C VAL A 25 20.48 -28.52 16.30
N GLU A 26 20.57 -28.65 17.61
CA GLU A 26 21.35 -29.67 18.32
C GLU A 26 20.46 -30.88 18.65
N TYR A 27 20.98 -32.08 18.49
CA TYR A 27 20.28 -33.33 18.82
C TYR A 27 21.28 -34.44 19.14
N ASN A 28 20.83 -35.48 19.84
CA ASN A 28 21.64 -36.67 20.11
C ASN A 28 21.37 -37.73 19.02
N GLU A 29 22.41 -38.14 18.28
CA GLU A 29 22.28 -39.16 17.23
C GLU A 29 21.79 -40.52 17.76
N SER A 30 22.06 -40.82 19.03
CA SER A 30 21.57 -42.04 19.71
C SER A 30 20.14 -41.92 20.23
N ASN A 31 19.60 -40.70 20.35
CA ASN A 31 18.23 -40.43 20.78
C ASN A 31 17.65 -39.18 20.09
N LEU A 32 16.94 -39.41 18.97
CA LEU A 32 16.30 -38.34 18.19
C LEU A 32 15.03 -37.77 18.83
N LEU A 33 14.64 -38.21 20.03
CA LEU A 33 13.42 -37.72 20.70
C LEU A 33 13.62 -36.38 21.44
N HIS A 34 14.85 -35.85 21.48
CA HIS A 34 15.13 -34.58 22.14
C HIS A 34 15.98 -33.68 21.24
N TRP A 35 15.43 -32.52 20.88
CA TRP A 35 16.14 -31.50 20.09
C TRP A 35 16.24 -30.19 20.89
N THR A 36 17.33 -29.46 20.66
CA THR A 36 17.52 -28.11 21.16
C THR A 36 17.72 -27.19 19.96
N VAL A 37 16.81 -26.22 19.77
CA VAL A 37 16.85 -25.25 18.67
C VAL A 37 17.26 -23.89 19.23
N LEU A 38 18.20 -23.21 18.57
CA LEU A 38 18.52 -21.81 18.86
C LEU A 38 17.60 -20.90 18.06
N LEU A 39 16.69 -20.23 18.76
CA LEU A 39 15.71 -19.30 18.22
C LEU A 39 16.19 -17.86 18.38
N VAL A 40 16.27 -17.11 17.29
CA VAL A 40 16.67 -15.70 17.26
C VAL A 40 15.53 -14.89 16.61
N PRO A 41 14.62 -14.30 17.41
CA PRO A 41 13.56 -13.44 16.88
C PRO A 41 14.13 -12.23 16.14
N ASP A 42 13.37 -11.66 15.22
CA ASP A 42 13.79 -10.46 14.46
C ASP A 42 12.97 -9.19 14.79
N LYS A 43 11.90 -9.33 15.59
CA LYS A 43 11.08 -8.20 16.08
C LYS A 43 11.38 -7.81 17.52
N GLU A 44 11.38 -6.51 17.79
CA GLU A 44 11.38 -5.98 19.16
C GLU A 44 10.12 -6.45 19.92
N PRO A 45 10.21 -6.67 21.25
CA PRO A 45 11.36 -6.43 22.11
C PRO A 45 12.40 -7.57 22.17
N TYR A 46 12.15 -8.69 21.49
CA TYR A 46 12.93 -9.93 21.66
C TYR A 46 14.05 -10.13 20.63
N ASN A 47 14.18 -9.26 19.64
CA ASN A 47 15.17 -9.33 18.56
C ASN A 47 16.64 -9.19 18.97
N LYS A 48 16.91 -8.83 20.22
CA LYS A 48 18.26 -8.79 20.79
C LYS A 48 18.60 -10.05 21.59
N GLY A 49 17.66 -11.00 21.69
CA GLY A 49 17.82 -12.24 22.43
C GLY A 49 18.07 -13.45 21.52
N ALA A 50 18.69 -14.47 22.08
CA ALA A 50 18.80 -15.79 21.48
C ALA A 50 18.33 -16.84 22.51
N PHE A 51 17.32 -17.61 22.15
CA PHE A 51 16.58 -18.47 23.07
C PHE A 51 16.73 -19.93 22.68
N LYS A 52 17.24 -20.75 23.61
CA LYS A 52 17.27 -22.20 23.43
C LYS A 52 15.88 -22.77 23.68
N VAL A 53 15.36 -23.50 22.70
CA VAL A 53 14.05 -24.16 22.74
C VAL A 53 14.27 -25.66 22.72
N ASN A 54 13.77 -26.35 23.74
CA ASN A 54 13.77 -27.80 23.80
C ASN A 54 12.47 -28.34 23.17
N ILE A 55 12.63 -29.37 22.35
CA ILE A 55 11.55 -30.12 21.71
C ILE A 55 11.68 -31.58 22.16
N ASP A 56 10.75 -32.00 23.01
CA ASP A 56 10.69 -33.37 23.54
C ASP A 56 9.57 -34.15 22.84
N PHE A 57 9.95 -35.11 22.00
CA PHE A 57 9.01 -35.99 21.30
C PHE A 57 8.65 -37.19 22.18
N PRO A 58 7.36 -37.51 22.35
CA PRO A 58 6.96 -38.71 23.10
C PRO A 58 7.27 -39.98 22.29
N ALA A 59 7.35 -41.12 22.97
CA ALA A 59 7.68 -42.40 22.33
C ALA A 59 6.66 -42.84 21.25
N ASP A 60 5.42 -42.34 21.34
CA ASP A 60 4.33 -42.56 20.39
C ASP A 60 4.15 -41.42 19.38
N TYR A 61 5.14 -40.53 19.22
CA TYR A 61 5.15 -39.53 18.15
C TYR A 61 5.05 -40.17 16.74
N PRO A 62 4.23 -39.64 15.81
CA PRO A 62 3.48 -38.38 15.85
C PRO A 62 2.02 -38.50 16.35
N PHE A 63 1.62 -39.58 17.01
CA PHE A 63 0.24 -39.71 17.50
C PHE A 63 -0.06 -38.85 18.72
N LYS A 64 0.98 -38.49 19.50
CA LYS A 64 0.93 -37.45 20.52
C LYS A 64 1.82 -36.26 20.14
N PRO A 65 1.46 -35.04 20.55
CA PRO A 65 2.23 -33.84 20.28
C PRO A 65 3.60 -33.86 20.97
N PRO A 66 4.60 -33.15 20.42
CA PRO A 66 5.84 -32.88 21.14
C PRO A 66 5.56 -31.87 22.27
N LYS A 67 6.39 -31.91 23.31
CA LYS A 67 6.43 -30.89 24.34
C LYS A 67 7.47 -29.84 23.97
N ILE A 68 7.07 -28.57 24.03
CA ILE A 68 7.93 -27.42 23.75
C ILE A 68 8.23 -26.71 25.06
N THR A 69 9.49 -26.38 25.31
CA THR A 69 9.90 -25.64 26.51
C THR A 69 11.09 -24.75 26.20
N LEU A 70 11.07 -23.48 26.63
CA LEU A 70 12.23 -22.61 26.54
C LEU A 70 13.23 -22.93 27.65
N ALA A 71 14.44 -23.36 27.27
CA ALA A 71 15.54 -23.56 28.19
C ALA A 71 16.20 -22.23 28.60
N THR A 72 16.23 -21.25 27.69
CA THR A 72 16.67 -19.89 28.02
C THR A 72 15.52 -19.15 28.70
N LYS A 73 15.75 -18.60 29.89
CA LYS A 73 14.77 -17.74 30.56
C LYS A 73 14.44 -16.54 29.68
N ILE A 74 13.16 -16.27 29.50
CA ILE A 74 12.63 -15.14 28.75
C ILE A 74 11.63 -14.39 29.62
N TYR A 75 11.61 -13.08 29.47
CA TYR A 75 10.63 -12.23 30.12
C TYR A 75 9.45 -12.02 29.16
N HIS A 76 8.44 -12.91 29.23
CA HIS A 76 7.36 -12.99 28.23
C HIS A 76 6.00 -13.34 28.87
N PRO A 77 4.90 -12.62 28.56
CA PRO A 77 3.57 -12.86 29.15
C PRO A 77 3.04 -14.29 29.00
N ASN A 78 3.30 -14.92 27.85
CA ASN A 78 2.81 -16.26 27.51
C ASN A 78 3.80 -17.40 27.81
N ILE A 79 4.89 -17.14 28.53
CA ILE A 79 5.89 -18.16 28.89
C ILE A 79 6.13 -18.10 30.40
N ASP A 80 6.00 -19.23 31.10
CA ASP A 80 6.14 -19.29 32.55
C ASP A 80 7.62 -19.30 33.02
N ASP A 81 7.85 -19.22 34.33
CA ASP A 81 9.21 -19.24 34.94
C ASP A 81 10.02 -20.51 34.66
N LYS A 82 9.33 -21.58 34.22
CA LYS A 82 9.93 -22.87 33.87
C LYS A 82 10.11 -23.02 32.36
N GLY A 83 9.80 -21.98 31.58
CA GLY A 83 9.87 -21.97 30.12
C GLY A 83 8.72 -22.68 29.43
N GLN A 84 7.64 -23.03 30.14
CA GLN A 84 6.46 -23.63 29.52
C GLN A 84 5.70 -22.61 28.70
N VAL A 85 5.16 -23.06 27.58
CA VAL A 85 4.41 -22.25 26.63
C VAL A 85 3.14 -22.99 26.24
N CYS A 86 2.01 -22.28 26.21
CA CYS A 86 0.75 -22.83 25.71
C CYS A 86 0.62 -22.52 24.22
N LEU A 87 0.91 -23.50 23.37
CA LEU A 87 0.71 -23.39 21.93
C LEU A 87 -0.51 -24.23 21.52
N PRO A 88 -1.60 -23.63 20.99
CA PRO A 88 -2.78 -24.39 20.56
C PRO A 88 -2.46 -25.50 19.56
N ILE A 89 -1.40 -25.34 18.75
CA ILE A 89 -0.97 -26.32 17.74
C ILE A 89 -0.40 -27.62 18.34
N VAL A 90 0.06 -27.62 19.59
CA VAL A 90 0.55 -28.82 20.30
C VAL A 90 -0.38 -29.26 21.44
N ASP A 91 -1.56 -28.64 21.58
CA ASP A 91 -2.57 -29.10 22.51
C ASP A 91 -3.07 -30.49 22.09
N PRO A 92 -3.16 -31.48 23.01
CA PRO A 92 -3.61 -32.84 22.66
C PRO A 92 -4.98 -32.91 21.97
N ASN A 93 -5.88 -31.95 22.21
CA ASN A 93 -7.20 -31.90 21.57
C ASN A 93 -7.15 -31.35 20.13
N ASN A 94 -6.12 -30.57 19.81
CA ASN A 94 -5.93 -29.93 18.50
C ASN A 94 -4.83 -30.59 17.65
N TRP A 95 -4.01 -31.45 18.26
CA TRP A 95 -2.86 -32.07 17.62
C TRP A 95 -3.29 -32.98 16.46
N LYS A 96 -2.65 -32.78 15.31
CA LYS A 96 -2.80 -33.63 14.14
C LYS A 96 -1.47 -34.36 13.89
N PRO A 97 -1.44 -35.69 13.74
CA PRO A 97 -0.20 -36.42 13.43
C PRO A 97 0.50 -36.00 12.12
N ALA A 98 -0.19 -35.24 11.27
CA ALA A 98 0.37 -34.65 10.06
C ALA A 98 1.15 -33.35 10.31
N THR A 99 0.90 -32.64 11.42
CA THR A 99 1.57 -31.38 11.79
C THR A 99 3.09 -31.57 11.83
N ARG A 100 3.82 -30.62 11.25
CA ARG A 100 5.29 -30.66 11.16
C ARG A 100 5.91 -29.82 12.28
N THR A 101 7.08 -30.23 12.78
CA THR A 101 7.85 -29.47 13.79
C THR A 101 8.14 -28.05 13.33
N GLU A 102 8.40 -27.83 12.03
CA GLU A 102 8.54 -26.49 11.43
C GLU A 102 7.32 -25.59 11.74
N GLN A 103 6.10 -26.10 11.61
CA GLN A 103 4.87 -25.34 11.88
C GLN A 103 4.74 -25.01 13.37
N VAL A 104 5.15 -25.94 14.25
CA VAL A 104 5.17 -25.71 15.70
C VAL A 104 6.18 -24.60 16.05
N MET A 105 7.37 -24.62 15.44
CA MET A 105 8.39 -23.60 15.65
C MET A 105 7.99 -22.24 15.08
N MET A 106 7.25 -22.21 13.96
CA MET A 106 6.70 -20.96 13.42
C MET A 106 5.64 -20.36 14.36
N ALA A 107 4.76 -21.20 14.93
CA ALA A 107 3.79 -20.75 15.91
C ALA A 107 4.45 -20.21 17.18
N LEU A 108 5.51 -20.87 17.65
CA LEU A 108 6.29 -20.37 18.80
C LEU A 108 6.96 -19.03 18.49
N LEU A 109 7.59 -18.89 17.33
CA LEU A 109 8.22 -17.63 16.91
C LEU A 109 7.20 -16.50 16.82
N ALA A 110 6.02 -16.77 16.24
CA ALA A 110 4.93 -15.81 16.18
C ALA A 110 4.50 -15.35 17.58
N LEU A 111 4.27 -16.28 18.51
CA LEU A 111 3.89 -15.95 19.88
C LEU A 111 4.95 -15.13 20.62
N ILE A 112 6.24 -15.46 20.43
CA ILE A 112 7.35 -14.70 21.04
C ILE A 112 7.40 -13.28 20.48
N GLN A 113 7.17 -13.10 19.18
CA GLN A 113 7.25 -11.80 18.53
C GLN A 113 6.00 -10.95 18.74
N GLU A 114 4.85 -11.57 18.98
CA GLU A 114 3.55 -10.92 19.17
C GLU A 114 2.88 -11.51 20.43
N PRO A 115 3.27 -11.04 21.63
CA PRO A 115 2.71 -11.55 22.88
C PRO A 115 1.20 -11.31 22.99
N GLU A 116 0.49 -12.27 23.58
CA GLU A 116 -0.96 -12.25 23.75
C GLU A 116 -1.32 -11.96 25.23
N PRO A 117 -1.42 -10.68 25.67
CA PRO A 117 -1.64 -10.34 27.09
C PRO A 117 -2.99 -10.79 27.65
N ASP A 118 -3.98 -11.07 26.80
CA ASP A 118 -5.30 -11.58 27.20
C ASP A 118 -5.29 -13.07 27.59
N HIS A 119 -4.22 -13.79 27.25
CA HIS A 119 -4.03 -15.21 27.56
C HIS A 119 -2.67 -15.50 28.22
N PRO A 120 -2.36 -14.86 29.36
CA PRO A 120 -1.02 -14.93 29.91
C PRO A 120 -0.81 -16.17 30.78
N LEU A 121 0.40 -16.71 30.73
CA LEU A 121 0.91 -17.63 31.77
C LEU A 121 1.48 -16.86 32.95
N ARG A 122 1.85 -15.59 32.73
CA ARG A 122 2.43 -14.69 33.72
C ARG A 122 1.63 -13.40 33.77
N ALA A 123 0.64 -13.36 34.67
CA ALA A 123 -0.28 -12.23 34.80
C ALA A 123 0.44 -10.93 35.20
N ASP A 124 1.49 -11.03 36.02
CA ASP A 124 2.38 -9.93 36.38
C ASP A 124 3.07 -9.33 35.15
N LEU A 125 3.62 -10.20 34.28
CA LEU A 125 4.27 -9.78 33.04
C LEU A 125 3.28 -9.29 32.00
N ALA A 126 2.07 -9.83 31.97
CA ALA A 126 1.01 -9.38 31.08
C ALA A 126 0.48 -8.01 31.51
N GLU A 127 0.36 -7.77 32.81
CA GLU A 127 0.00 -6.47 33.38
C GLU A 127 1.13 -5.46 33.14
N GLU A 128 2.39 -5.84 33.33
CA GLU A 128 3.54 -4.98 33.03
C GLU A 128 3.67 -4.72 31.53
N PHE A 129 3.50 -5.73 30.66
CA PHE A 129 3.49 -5.57 29.21
C PHE A 129 2.31 -4.70 28.75
N SER A 130 1.12 -4.87 29.32
CA SER A 130 -0.04 -4.02 29.04
C SER A 130 0.15 -2.61 29.60
N LYS A 131 0.79 -2.47 30.77
CA LYS A 131 1.15 -1.18 31.36
C LYS A 131 2.27 -0.50 30.60
N ASP A 132 3.23 -1.22 30.03
CA ASP A 132 4.28 -0.69 29.16
C ASP A 132 3.72 -0.39 27.78
N LEU A 133 2.73 -1.13 27.26
CA LEU A 133 1.98 -0.70 26.09
C LEU A 133 1.18 0.57 26.39
N LEU A 134 0.57 0.65 27.57
CA LEU A 134 -0.16 1.82 28.05
C LEU A 134 0.78 2.97 28.44
N ARG A 135 2.00 2.71 28.88
CA ARG A 135 3.01 3.68 29.31
C ARG A 135 3.88 4.09 28.15
N VAL A 136 4.09 3.24 27.14
CA VAL A 136 4.42 3.67 25.79
C VAL A 136 3.29 4.57 25.31
N SER A 137 2.01 4.20 25.45
CA SER A 137 0.92 5.09 25.04
C SER A 137 0.80 6.39 25.87
N TYR A 138 1.21 6.38 27.14
CA TYR A 138 1.12 7.52 28.06
C TYR A 138 2.38 8.37 28.07
N ASP A 139 3.58 7.80 28.01
CA ASP A 139 4.85 8.50 27.71
C ASP A 139 4.83 9.06 26.27
N ILE A 140 4.13 8.46 25.31
CA ILE A 140 3.78 9.08 24.01
C ILE A 140 2.89 10.32 24.20
N MET A 141 2.07 10.36 25.25
CA MET A 141 1.21 11.50 25.58
C MET A 141 1.89 12.55 26.49
N SER A 142 2.87 12.17 27.31
CA SER A 142 3.47 13.03 28.36
C SER A 142 4.94 13.39 28.16
N ASN A 143 5.69 12.64 27.37
CA ASN A 143 7.02 13.03 26.88
C ASN A 143 6.90 13.29 25.38
N GLY A 144 7.27 14.49 24.93
CA GLY A 144 7.19 14.92 23.52
C GLY A 144 8.12 14.15 22.58
N ASP A 145 7.95 12.83 22.45
CA ASP A 145 8.53 12.06 21.36
C ASP A 145 7.58 12.10 20.16
N SER A 146 7.89 13.06 19.30
CA SER A 146 7.28 13.49 18.04
C SER A 146 6.99 12.42 16.96
N ARG A 147 6.58 11.19 17.29
CA ARG A 147 6.41 10.13 16.28
C ARG A 147 5.24 10.44 15.33
N VAL A 148 5.54 10.61 14.05
CA VAL A 148 4.56 10.88 12.98
C VAL A 148 4.02 9.54 12.48
N VAL A 149 2.70 9.33 12.56
CA VAL A 149 2.04 8.12 12.03
C VAL A 149 1.25 8.51 10.78
N VAL A 150 1.69 8.02 9.62
CA VAL A 150 1.09 8.32 8.32
C VAL A 150 0.27 7.14 7.85
N LEU A 151 -1.06 7.31 7.77
CA LEU A 151 -1.97 6.35 7.16
C LEU A 151 -2.18 6.69 5.68
N VAL A 152 -1.87 5.74 4.79
CA VAL A 152 -2.06 5.87 3.34
C VAL A 152 -3.21 4.95 2.92
N THR A 153 -4.38 5.54 2.71
CA THR A 153 -5.54 4.80 2.16
C THR A 153 -5.37 4.59 0.66
N GLY A 154 -5.74 3.42 0.14
CA GLY A 154 -5.47 3.08 -1.27
C GLY A 154 -3.99 2.82 -1.54
N GLY A 155 -3.24 2.46 -0.49
CA GLY A 155 -1.80 2.20 -0.50
C GLY A 155 -1.38 1.05 -1.40
N THR A 156 -2.31 0.16 -1.78
CA THR A 156 -2.04 -0.98 -2.68
C THR A 156 -2.15 -0.63 -4.17
N GLY A 157 -2.60 0.58 -4.51
CA GLY A 157 -2.71 1.06 -5.90
C GLY A 157 -1.42 1.67 -6.45
N LEU A 158 -1.48 2.16 -7.70
CA LEU A 158 -0.37 2.81 -8.41
C LEU A 158 0.39 3.84 -7.56
N VAL A 159 -0.33 4.85 -7.07
CA VAL A 159 0.28 5.96 -6.32
C VAL A 159 0.75 5.50 -4.94
N GLY A 160 -0.02 4.62 -4.28
CA GLY A 160 0.33 4.07 -2.98
C GLY A 160 1.64 3.27 -3.01
N LYS A 161 1.81 2.39 -4.01
CA LYS A 161 3.05 1.63 -4.23
C LYS A 161 4.24 2.50 -4.60
N ALA A 162 4.01 3.59 -5.35
CA ALA A 162 5.05 4.56 -5.61
C ALA A 162 5.52 5.28 -4.34
N ILE A 163 4.60 5.69 -3.46
CA ILE A 163 4.95 6.27 -2.15
C ILE A 163 5.70 5.25 -1.30
N GLU A 164 5.20 4.02 -1.20
CA GLU A 164 5.85 2.94 -0.45
C GLU A 164 7.29 2.70 -0.93
N GLN A 165 7.53 2.73 -2.25
CA GLN A 165 8.87 2.59 -2.81
C GLN A 165 9.79 3.75 -2.43
N ILE A 166 9.33 5.00 -2.57
CA ILE A 166 10.14 6.18 -2.22
C ILE A 166 10.47 6.19 -0.74
N VAL A 167 9.46 5.96 0.11
CA VAL A 167 9.60 5.85 1.56
C VAL A 167 10.64 4.77 1.91
N ASN A 168 10.47 3.54 1.46
CA ASN A 168 11.42 2.47 1.79
C ASN A 168 12.86 2.68 1.24
N SER A 169 13.05 3.59 0.27
CA SER A 169 14.36 3.92 -0.27
C SER A 169 15.08 5.07 0.46
N GLU A 170 14.38 5.81 1.31
CA GLU A 170 14.89 6.96 2.05
C GLU A 170 15.01 6.64 3.55
N ALA A 171 15.99 7.23 4.23
CA ALA A 171 16.05 7.14 5.69
C ALA A 171 14.94 8.02 6.29
N HIS A 172 13.99 7.39 7.00
CA HIS A 172 12.99 8.12 7.76
C HIS A 172 13.45 8.35 9.19
N GLY A 173 13.17 9.54 9.71
CA GLY A 173 13.36 9.86 11.12
C GLY A 173 12.31 9.16 11.98
N ASN A 174 11.41 9.94 12.54
CA ASN A 174 10.37 9.51 13.48
C ASN A 174 9.04 9.11 12.81
N GLU A 175 9.03 8.79 11.52
CA GLU A 175 7.82 8.50 10.75
C GLU A 175 7.50 6.99 10.69
N ARG A 176 6.25 6.61 10.94
CA ARG A 176 5.71 5.26 10.71
C ARG A 176 4.64 5.34 9.63
N TRP A 177 4.86 4.63 8.52
CA TRP A 177 3.96 4.60 7.38
C TRP A 177 3.12 3.31 7.35
N LEU A 178 1.81 3.44 7.16
CA LEU A 178 0.89 2.31 7.03
C LEU A 178 0.13 2.42 5.70
N PHE A 179 0.27 1.41 4.85
CA PHE A 179 -0.38 1.35 3.54
C PHE A 179 -1.50 0.33 3.58
N ILE A 180 -2.74 0.80 3.35
CA ILE A 180 -3.92 -0.08 3.38
C ILE A 180 -4.63 -0.15 2.04
N GLY A 181 -5.24 -1.30 1.76
CA GLY A 181 -6.16 -1.55 0.66
C GLY A 181 -7.55 -1.96 1.14
N SER A 182 -8.41 -2.34 0.20
CA SER A 182 -9.79 -2.75 0.48
C SER A 182 -9.91 -4.05 1.27
N ASN A 183 -8.85 -4.88 1.30
CA ASN A 183 -8.82 -6.11 2.10
C ASN A 183 -8.60 -5.81 3.60
N ASP A 184 -8.03 -4.64 3.91
CA ASP A 184 -7.77 -4.22 5.28
C ASP A 184 -8.97 -3.48 5.87
N CYS A 185 -9.64 -2.65 5.07
CA CYS A 185 -10.83 -1.90 5.49
C CYS A 185 -11.71 -1.52 4.28
N ASP A 186 -13.02 -1.80 4.37
CA ASP A 186 -14.00 -1.19 3.47
C ASP A 186 -14.30 0.24 3.94
N LEU A 187 -13.72 1.22 3.25
CA LEU A 187 -13.90 2.64 3.57
C LEU A 187 -15.31 3.17 3.26
N CYS A 188 -16.18 2.38 2.62
CA CYS A 188 -17.61 2.73 2.52
C CYS A 188 -18.36 2.54 3.84
N ASP A 189 -17.85 1.69 4.74
CA ASP A 189 -18.41 1.44 6.06
C ASP A 189 -17.76 2.35 7.10
N ILE A 190 -18.56 3.25 7.69
CA ILE A 190 -18.11 4.18 8.72
C ILE A 190 -17.63 3.47 9.99
N HIS A 191 -18.21 2.32 10.34
CA HIS A 191 -17.80 1.58 11.53
C HIS A 191 -16.44 0.92 11.33
N ALA A 192 -16.22 0.30 10.17
CA ALA A 192 -14.91 -0.25 9.79
C ALA A 192 -13.85 0.87 9.73
N THR A 193 -14.18 2.00 9.09
CA THR A 193 -13.28 3.16 8.97
C THR A 193 -12.93 3.72 10.36
N ARG A 194 -13.90 3.83 11.26
CA ARG A 194 -13.68 4.27 12.65
C ARG A 194 -12.78 3.30 13.41
N GLN A 195 -13.00 1.99 13.26
CA GLN A 195 -12.18 0.98 13.94
C GLN A 195 -10.72 1.05 13.46
N LEU A 196 -10.49 1.18 12.16
CA LEU A 196 -9.18 1.40 11.58
C LEU A 196 -8.48 2.63 12.21
N PHE A 197 -9.16 3.78 12.28
CA PHE A 197 -8.57 5.00 12.87
C PHE A 197 -8.31 4.86 14.37
N LYS A 198 -9.16 4.12 15.09
CA LYS A 198 -8.98 3.82 16.52
C LYS A 198 -7.74 2.96 16.77
N GLU A 199 -7.48 1.98 15.92
CA GLU A 199 -6.31 1.08 15.99
C GLU A 199 -5.02 1.77 15.55
N VAL A 200 -5.06 2.48 14.41
CA VAL A 200 -3.87 3.09 13.82
C VAL A 200 -3.46 4.37 14.52
N ARG A 201 -4.43 5.16 15.03
CA ARG A 201 -4.22 6.51 15.59
C ARG A 201 -3.30 7.38 14.72
N PRO A 202 -3.66 7.60 13.44
CA PRO A 202 -2.82 8.37 12.53
C PRO A 202 -2.70 9.82 13.00
N THR A 203 -1.51 10.40 12.88
CA THR A 203 -1.33 11.86 13.02
C THR A 203 -1.46 12.54 11.66
N HIS A 204 -1.20 11.80 10.58
CA HIS A 204 -1.24 12.27 9.20
C HIS A 204 -1.93 11.25 8.31
N VAL A 205 -2.65 11.72 7.29
CA VAL A 205 -3.34 10.86 6.32
C VAL A 205 -3.02 11.29 4.90
N ILE A 206 -2.62 10.35 4.05
CA ILE A 206 -2.66 10.51 2.59
C ILE A 206 -3.85 9.70 2.08
N HIS A 207 -4.85 10.39 1.55
CA HIS A 207 -6.09 9.78 1.09
C HIS A 207 -6.10 9.56 -0.43
N LEU A 208 -5.72 8.35 -0.86
CA LEU A 208 -5.68 7.94 -2.28
C LEU A 208 -6.82 6.99 -2.66
N ALA A 209 -7.47 6.37 -1.66
CA ALA A 209 -8.55 5.42 -1.90
C ALA A 209 -9.72 6.07 -2.65
N ALA A 210 -10.19 5.41 -3.71
CA ALA A 210 -11.35 5.82 -4.47
C ALA A 210 -11.87 4.63 -5.28
N MET A 211 -13.16 4.65 -5.59
CA MET A 211 -13.68 3.84 -6.68
C MET A 211 -13.25 4.50 -7.99
N VAL A 212 -12.35 3.86 -8.73
CA VAL A 212 -11.75 4.37 -9.96
C VAL A 212 -11.99 3.42 -11.15
N GLY A 213 -11.91 3.97 -12.36
CA GLY A 213 -11.98 3.21 -13.60
C GLY A 213 -11.69 4.09 -14.81
N GLY A 214 -11.45 3.48 -15.96
CA GLY A 214 -11.32 4.20 -17.23
C GLY A 214 -12.61 4.90 -17.67
N LEU A 215 -12.54 5.63 -18.78
CA LEU A 215 -13.63 6.46 -19.31
C LEU A 215 -14.95 5.69 -19.46
N PHE A 216 -14.91 4.52 -20.09
CA PHE A 216 -16.11 3.73 -20.37
C PHE A 216 -16.79 3.20 -19.09
N HIS A 217 -15.99 2.84 -18.08
CA HIS A 217 -16.51 2.35 -16.81
C HIS A 217 -17.24 3.47 -16.04
N ASN A 218 -16.68 4.68 -16.02
CA ASN A 218 -17.33 5.84 -15.41
C ASN A 218 -18.66 6.18 -16.07
N LEU A 219 -18.67 6.22 -17.41
CA LEU A 219 -19.86 6.57 -18.20
C LEU A 219 -21.04 5.67 -17.88
N ALA A 220 -20.80 4.37 -17.71
CA ALA A 220 -21.84 3.38 -17.44
C ALA A 220 -22.37 3.41 -15.99
N HIS A 221 -21.65 3.98 -15.02
CA HIS A 221 -21.95 3.82 -13.59
C HIS A 221 -21.91 5.12 -12.76
N ASN A 222 -22.21 6.28 -13.35
CA ASN A 222 -22.11 7.60 -12.71
C ASN A 222 -22.70 7.67 -11.28
N LEU A 223 -23.92 7.16 -11.05
CA LEU A 223 -24.53 7.15 -9.72
C LEU A 223 -23.71 6.35 -8.70
N GLN A 224 -23.20 5.19 -9.10
CA GLN A 224 -22.40 4.33 -8.23
C GLN A 224 -21.06 5.00 -7.89
N PHE A 225 -20.39 5.57 -8.90
CA PHE A 225 -19.16 6.35 -8.70
C PHE A 225 -19.39 7.52 -7.73
N PHE A 226 -20.50 8.24 -7.86
CA PHE A 226 -20.84 9.33 -6.95
C PHE A 226 -21.03 8.81 -5.53
N ARG A 227 -21.95 7.85 -5.31
CA ARG A 227 -22.32 7.38 -3.97
C ARG A 227 -21.15 6.73 -3.23
N LYS A 228 -20.38 5.86 -3.89
CA LYS A 228 -19.25 5.18 -3.26
C LYS A 228 -18.12 6.14 -2.92
N ASN A 229 -17.74 7.03 -3.84
CA ASN A 229 -16.68 7.98 -3.55
C ASN A 229 -17.11 8.99 -2.48
N MET A 230 -18.37 9.46 -2.47
CA MET A 230 -18.87 10.31 -1.39
C MET A 230 -18.79 9.60 -0.03
N ALA A 231 -19.23 8.34 0.07
CA ALA A 231 -19.14 7.58 1.31
C ALA A 231 -17.68 7.41 1.78
N ILE A 232 -16.77 7.01 0.88
CA ILE A 232 -15.34 6.86 1.19
C ILE A 232 -14.74 8.18 1.68
N ASN A 233 -14.95 9.27 0.93
CA ASN A 233 -14.36 10.57 1.20
C ASN A 233 -14.90 11.15 2.52
N ASP A 234 -16.22 11.07 2.74
CA ASP A 234 -16.89 11.56 3.94
C ASP A 234 -16.43 10.80 5.17
N ASN A 235 -16.42 9.46 5.12
CA ASN A 235 -15.97 8.63 6.23
C ASN A 235 -14.51 8.92 6.60
N VAL A 236 -13.59 8.99 5.62
CA VAL A 236 -12.17 9.24 5.89
C VAL A 236 -11.95 10.62 6.48
N LEU A 237 -12.54 11.69 5.90
CA LEU A 237 -12.35 13.05 6.40
C LEU A 237 -13.04 13.26 7.76
N ALA A 238 -14.19 12.65 7.99
CA ALA A 238 -14.85 12.65 9.29
C ALA A 238 -13.98 11.97 10.35
N MET A 239 -13.37 10.82 10.05
CA MET A 239 -12.47 10.15 10.98
C MET A 239 -11.15 10.91 11.18
N CYS A 240 -10.63 11.58 10.16
CA CYS A 240 -9.50 12.49 10.34
C CYS A 240 -9.82 13.54 11.40
N ASN A 241 -11.02 14.14 11.34
CA ASN A 241 -11.43 15.15 12.32
C ASN A 241 -11.72 14.55 13.69
N GLU A 242 -12.41 13.41 13.77
CA GLU A 242 -12.76 12.75 15.04
C GLU A 242 -11.52 12.29 15.82
N PHE A 243 -10.45 11.89 15.15
CA PHE A 243 -9.21 11.39 15.76
C PHE A 243 -8.06 12.39 15.75
N ASP A 244 -8.36 13.69 15.57
CA ASP A 244 -7.39 14.78 15.64
C ASP A 244 -6.17 14.63 14.71
N VAL A 245 -6.41 14.08 13.51
CA VAL A 245 -5.39 14.05 12.45
C VAL A 245 -4.94 15.47 12.15
N SER A 246 -3.65 15.73 12.28
CA SER A 246 -3.04 17.04 12.12
C SER A 246 -3.11 17.53 10.68
N LYS A 247 -2.93 16.61 9.71
CA LYS A 247 -2.94 16.93 8.29
C LYS A 247 -3.47 15.76 7.45
N CYS A 248 -4.38 16.07 6.54
CA CYS A 248 -4.93 15.12 5.58
C CYS A 248 -4.70 15.66 4.17
N VAL A 249 -4.04 14.87 3.32
CA VAL A 249 -3.78 15.20 1.92
C VAL A 249 -4.57 14.24 1.05
N SER A 250 -5.66 14.72 0.47
CA SER A 250 -6.49 13.93 -0.44
C SER A 250 -6.04 14.04 -1.89
N SER A 251 -6.30 13.02 -2.72
CA SER A 251 -6.05 13.10 -4.16
C SER A 251 -7.32 13.42 -4.94
N LEU A 252 -7.29 14.54 -5.68
CA LEU A 252 -8.28 14.90 -6.70
C LEU A 252 -7.85 14.36 -8.08
N SER A 253 -8.32 14.99 -9.16
CA SER A 253 -7.98 14.67 -10.54
C SER A 253 -8.27 15.87 -11.46
N THR A 254 -7.54 16.03 -12.56
CA THR A 254 -7.86 17.06 -13.58
C THR A 254 -9.21 16.83 -14.28
N CYS A 255 -9.82 15.65 -14.18
CA CYS A 255 -11.16 15.42 -14.73
C CYS A 255 -12.28 16.13 -13.96
N ILE A 256 -11.97 16.71 -12.79
CA ILE A 256 -12.95 17.46 -12.02
C ILE A 256 -13.19 18.86 -12.57
N PHE A 257 -12.29 19.42 -13.37
CA PHE A 257 -12.43 20.78 -13.86
C PHE A 257 -13.65 20.95 -14.78
N PRO A 258 -14.16 22.19 -14.93
CA PRO A 258 -15.26 22.45 -15.83
C PRO A 258 -14.97 21.99 -17.26
N ASP A 259 -16.00 21.51 -17.97
CA ASP A 259 -15.88 21.11 -19.38
C ASP A 259 -15.63 22.32 -20.29
N SER A 260 -16.39 23.40 -20.05
CA SER A 260 -16.21 24.69 -20.72
C SER A 260 -15.28 25.58 -19.89
N VAL A 261 -14.01 25.65 -20.27
CA VAL A 261 -12.96 26.34 -19.51
C VAL A 261 -11.91 26.97 -20.43
N THR A 262 -11.24 28.02 -19.96
CA THR A 262 -10.04 28.58 -20.60
C THR A 262 -8.79 27.87 -20.11
N TYR A 263 -7.81 27.68 -21.01
CA TYR A 263 -6.56 27.01 -20.68
C TYR A 263 -5.40 28.03 -20.53
N PRO A 264 -4.40 27.74 -19.67
CA PRO A 264 -4.33 26.58 -18.78
C PRO A 264 -5.31 26.69 -17.59
N ILE A 265 -5.80 25.56 -17.09
CA ILE A 265 -6.62 25.50 -15.88
C ILE A 265 -5.72 25.60 -14.64
N ASP A 266 -6.16 26.36 -13.63
CA ASP A 266 -5.49 26.48 -12.33
C ASP A 266 -6.41 26.08 -11.17
N GLU A 267 -5.87 26.04 -9.95
CA GLU A 267 -6.57 25.57 -8.76
C GLU A 267 -7.80 26.41 -8.38
N THR A 268 -7.89 27.66 -8.84
CA THR A 268 -9.05 28.53 -8.58
C THR A 268 -10.27 28.16 -9.43
N MET A 269 -10.07 27.40 -10.50
CA MET A 269 -11.09 27.14 -11.52
C MET A 269 -11.94 25.89 -11.25
N ILE A 270 -11.66 25.13 -10.19
CA ILE A 270 -12.30 23.82 -9.91
C ILE A 270 -13.83 23.89 -9.95
N HIS A 271 -14.42 24.96 -9.41
CA HIS A 271 -15.88 25.10 -9.24
C HIS A 271 -16.53 26.08 -10.23
N LEU A 272 -15.81 26.57 -11.24
CA LEU A 272 -16.29 27.61 -12.17
C LEU A 272 -17.18 27.07 -13.33
N GLY A 273 -17.95 26.01 -13.07
CA GLY A 273 -18.84 25.39 -14.06
C GLY A 273 -18.94 23.87 -13.89
N PRO A 274 -19.87 23.20 -14.58
CA PRO A 274 -20.05 21.75 -14.48
C PRO A 274 -18.87 20.98 -15.11
N PRO A 275 -18.48 19.82 -14.54
CA PRO A 275 -17.53 18.92 -15.18
C PRO A 275 -18.17 18.24 -16.41
N HIS A 276 -17.36 17.54 -17.20
CA HIS A 276 -17.87 16.80 -18.37
C HIS A 276 -18.83 15.67 -17.98
N ASP A 277 -19.91 15.48 -18.76
CA ASP A 277 -21.00 14.55 -18.47
C ASP A 277 -20.57 13.07 -18.46
N SER A 278 -19.45 12.73 -19.11
CA SER A 278 -19.03 11.33 -19.19
C SER A 278 -18.70 10.69 -17.84
N ASN A 279 -18.34 11.49 -16.83
CA ASN A 279 -17.89 11.00 -15.54
C ASN A 279 -18.29 11.96 -14.40
N PHE A 280 -19.41 12.69 -14.56
CA PHE A 280 -19.86 13.70 -13.62
C PHE A 280 -19.97 13.17 -12.19
N GLY A 281 -20.40 11.91 -12.01
CA GLY A 281 -20.57 11.32 -10.69
C GLY A 281 -19.26 11.20 -9.91
N TYR A 282 -18.20 10.74 -10.57
CA TYR A 282 -16.85 10.73 -10.00
C TYR A 282 -16.32 12.15 -9.81
N SER A 283 -16.48 13.02 -10.82
CA SER A 283 -15.96 14.38 -10.80
C SER A 283 -16.55 15.22 -9.67
N TYR A 284 -17.87 15.19 -9.47
CA TYR A 284 -18.52 15.89 -8.36
C TYR A 284 -18.12 15.30 -7.00
N ALA A 285 -18.05 13.98 -6.85
CA ALA A 285 -17.62 13.37 -5.59
C ALA A 285 -16.20 13.79 -5.19
N LYS A 286 -15.29 13.93 -6.17
CA LYS A 286 -13.95 14.47 -5.93
C LYS A 286 -13.97 15.98 -5.64
N ARG A 287 -14.79 16.79 -6.31
CA ARG A 287 -14.95 18.22 -5.97
C ARG A 287 -15.42 18.43 -4.53
N MET A 288 -16.25 17.53 -4.01
CA MET A 288 -16.74 17.64 -2.62
C MET A 288 -15.65 17.43 -1.57
N ILE A 289 -14.51 16.80 -1.91
CA ILE A 289 -13.34 16.76 -1.02
C ILE A 289 -12.85 18.19 -0.75
N ASP A 290 -12.72 19.04 -1.77
CA ASP A 290 -12.27 20.44 -1.61
C ASP A 290 -13.28 21.25 -0.79
N VAL A 291 -14.59 21.01 -0.97
CA VAL A 291 -15.64 21.62 -0.14
C VAL A 291 -15.52 21.19 1.33
N LEU A 292 -15.34 19.88 1.57
CA LEU A 292 -15.14 19.35 2.93
C LEU A 292 -13.86 19.90 3.58
N ASN A 293 -12.76 19.96 2.84
CA ASN A 293 -11.49 20.53 3.31
C ASN A 293 -11.68 21.97 3.80
N ARG A 294 -12.34 22.82 2.98
CA ARG A 294 -12.66 24.21 3.35
C ARG A 294 -13.57 24.29 4.57
N GLY A 295 -14.59 23.43 4.65
CA GLY A 295 -15.50 23.35 5.80
C GLY A 295 -14.78 22.98 7.09
N TYR A 296 -13.97 21.92 7.08
CA TYR A 296 -13.17 21.52 8.24
C TYR A 296 -12.13 22.58 8.64
N ALA A 297 -11.54 23.29 7.68
CA ALA A 297 -10.66 24.41 7.97
C ALA A 297 -11.41 25.57 8.66
N GLN A 298 -12.60 25.91 8.17
CA GLN A 298 -13.42 26.98 8.71
C GLN A 298 -13.93 26.67 10.13
N ASP A 299 -14.48 25.47 10.34
CA ASP A 299 -15.21 25.14 11.57
C ASP A 299 -14.28 24.57 12.66
N HIS A 300 -13.18 23.94 12.27
CA HIS A 300 -12.29 23.21 13.18
C HIS A 300 -10.81 23.63 13.07
N GLY A 301 -10.46 24.59 12.20
CA GLY A 301 -9.08 25.00 11.99
C GLY A 301 -8.18 23.90 11.41
N ARG A 302 -8.77 22.86 10.79
CA ARG A 302 -8.02 21.73 10.23
C ARG A 302 -7.22 22.15 8.99
N LYS A 303 -6.04 21.55 8.82
CA LYS A 303 -5.19 21.72 7.65
C LYS A 303 -5.38 20.60 6.65
N TYR A 304 -6.63 20.39 6.25
CA TYR A 304 -6.96 19.39 5.22
C TYR A 304 -6.83 20.04 3.86
N THR A 305 -6.11 19.38 2.97
CA THR A 305 -5.78 19.88 1.65
C THR A 305 -5.90 18.78 0.63
N SER A 306 -5.64 19.10 -0.63
CA SER A 306 -5.64 18.10 -1.68
C SER A 306 -4.69 18.42 -2.81
N VAL A 307 -4.25 17.37 -3.49
CA VAL A 307 -3.43 17.49 -4.70
C VAL A 307 -4.25 17.19 -5.93
N ILE A 308 -3.90 17.81 -7.05
CA ILE A 308 -4.55 17.58 -8.34
C ILE A 308 -3.51 17.03 -9.32
N PRO A 309 -3.28 15.71 -9.33
CA PRO A 309 -2.42 15.10 -10.33
C PRO A 309 -3.07 15.13 -11.72
N CYS A 310 -2.25 15.21 -12.76
CA CYS A 310 -2.67 14.98 -14.15
C CYS A 310 -2.78 13.47 -14.45
N ASN A 311 -2.40 13.02 -15.65
CA ASN A 311 -2.49 11.60 -16.00
C ASN A 311 -1.32 10.85 -15.38
N VAL A 312 -1.57 10.10 -14.31
CA VAL A 312 -0.53 9.31 -13.63
C VAL A 312 -0.30 7.99 -14.36
N PHE A 313 0.95 7.57 -14.46
CA PHE A 313 1.33 6.24 -14.95
C PHE A 313 2.57 5.70 -14.21
N GLY A 314 2.78 4.39 -14.23
CA GLY A 314 3.96 3.77 -13.65
C GLY A 314 3.79 2.29 -13.30
N PRO A 315 4.76 1.71 -12.56
CA PRO A 315 4.64 0.40 -11.95
C PRO A 315 3.34 0.20 -11.16
N HIS A 316 2.80 -1.03 -11.11
CA HIS A 316 1.59 -1.38 -10.35
C HIS A 316 0.27 -0.72 -10.83
N ASP A 317 0.25 -0.11 -12.02
CA ASP A 317 -0.97 0.43 -12.63
C ASP A 317 -1.99 -0.67 -12.95
N ASN A 318 -3.21 -0.27 -13.33
CA ASN A 318 -4.22 -1.14 -13.91
C ASN A 318 -4.00 -1.26 -15.42
N TYR A 319 -3.56 -2.45 -15.87
CA TYR A 319 -3.31 -2.79 -17.27
C TYR A 319 -4.50 -3.50 -17.94
N ASN A 320 -5.63 -3.63 -17.24
CA ASN A 320 -6.83 -4.25 -17.78
C ASN A 320 -7.43 -3.49 -18.96
N LEU A 321 -7.47 -4.10 -20.15
CA LEU A 321 -7.84 -3.40 -21.39
C LEU A 321 -9.26 -2.81 -21.42
N GLN A 322 -10.15 -3.25 -20.54
CA GLN A 322 -11.51 -2.71 -20.44
C GLN A 322 -11.58 -1.48 -19.51
N SER A 323 -10.72 -1.44 -18.49
CA SER A 323 -10.81 -0.46 -17.38
C SER A 323 -9.56 0.39 -17.17
N ALA A 324 -8.47 0.11 -17.90
CA ALA A 324 -7.19 0.81 -17.82
C ALA A 324 -7.24 2.23 -18.39
N HIS A 325 -6.32 3.06 -17.90
CA HIS A 325 -6.03 4.36 -18.50
C HIS A 325 -5.16 4.21 -19.76
N VAL A 326 -4.94 5.32 -20.48
CA VAL A 326 -4.34 5.30 -21.81
C VAL A 326 -2.95 4.65 -21.84
N ILE A 327 -2.01 5.08 -21.01
CA ILE A 327 -0.64 4.52 -20.98
C ILE A 327 -0.62 3.03 -20.63
N PRO A 328 -1.19 2.55 -19.51
CA PRO A 328 -1.15 1.12 -19.20
C PRO A 328 -1.91 0.27 -20.24
N ALA A 329 -3.02 0.77 -20.80
CA ALA A 329 -3.71 0.08 -21.89
C ALA A 329 -2.82 -0.05 -23.14
N LEU A 330 -2.08 1.01 -23.52
CA LEU A 330 -1.17 0.99 -24.65
C LEU A 330 0.04 0.08 -24.40
N ILE A 331 0.58 0.06 -23.18
CA ILE A 331 1.65 -0.87 -22.79
C ILE A 331 1.18 -2.32 -22.98
N HIS A 332 0.01 -2.67 -22.44
CA HIS A 332 -0.54 -4.03 -22.56
C HIS A 332 -0.90 -4.39 -24.02
N LYS A 333 -1.53 -3.47 -24.77
CA LYS A 333 -1.79 -3.68 -26.22
C LYS A 333 -0.51 -3.90 -27.02
N THR A 334 0.55 -3.14 -26.74
CA THR A 334 1.84 -3.29 -27.43
C THR A 334 2.51 -4.61 -27.08
N TYR A 335 2.43 -5.03 -25.82
CA TYR A 335 2.89 -6.35 -25.39
C TYR A 335 2.19 -7.49 -26.14
N LEU A 336 0.86 -7.45 -26.24
CA LEU A 336 0.08 -8.45 -26.99
C LEU A 336 0.39 -8.41 -28.48
N ALA A 337 0.45 -7.22 -29.09
CA ALA A 337 0.80 -7.04 -30.49
C ALA A 337 2.19 -7.63 -30.81
N LYS A 338 3.18 -7.39 -29.94
CA LYS A 338 4.54 -7.94 -30.07
C LYS A 338 4.54 -9.47 -29.94
N LYS A 339 3.82 -9.99 -28.94
CA LYS A 339 3.73 -11.44 -28.66
C LYS A 339 3.03 -12.20 -29.79
N GLU A 340 2.00 -11.62 -30.39
CA GLU A 340 1.16 -12.26 -31.39
C GLU A 340 1.58 -11.95 -32.84
N GLY A 341 2.55 -11.06 -33.04
CA GLY A 341 2.96 -10.61 -34.38
C GLY A 341 1.87 -9.84 -35.12
N LYS A 342 0.99 -9.13 -34.40
CA LYS A 342 -0.13 -8.37 -34.95
C LYS A 342 0.16 -6.85 -34.96
N PRO A 343 -0.55 -6.08 -35.79
CA PRO A 343 -0.50 -4.61 -35.69
C PRO A 343 -0.98 -4.11 -34.33
N LEU A 344 -0.32 -3.07 -33.82
CA LEU A 344 -0.79 -2.30 -32.67
C LEU A 344 -1.92 -1.37 -33.12
N VAL A 345 -3.14 -1.59 -32.60
CA VAL A 345 -4.30 -0.73 -32.88
C VAL A 345 -4.53 0.26 -31.75
N VAL A 346 -4.31 1.54 -32.04
CA VAL A 346 -4.54 2.69 -31.17
C VAL A 346 -5.89 3.30 -31.50
N PHE A 347 -6.72 3.59 -30.50
CA PHE A 347 -8.02 4.20 -30.72
C PHE A 347 -7.90 5.72 -30.80
N GLY A 348 -8.59 6.32 -31.77
CA GLY A 348 -8.55 7.75 -32.06
C GLY A 348 -7.45 8.15 -33.05
N SER A 349 -7.38 9.44 -33.34
CA SER A 349 -6.44 10.07 -34.27
C SER A 349 -5.02 10.22 -33.70
N GLY A 350 -4.85 10.08 -32.39
CA GLY A 350 -3.57 10.30 -31.71
C GLY A 350 -3.21 11.77 -31.46
N ARG A 351 -4.03 12.72 -31.93
CA ARG A 351 -3.81 14.17 -31.78
C ARG A 351 -4.06 14.76 -30.38
N PRO A 352 -4.92 14.21 -29.50
CA PRO A 352 -5.15 14.79 -28.18
C PRO A 352 -3.86 14.95 -27.37
N LEU A 353 -3.75 16.08 -26.66
CA LEU A 353 -2.60 16.44 -25.83
C LEU A 353 -2.91 16.17 -24.36
N ARG A 354 -1.94 15.60 -23.66
CA ARG A 354 -2.04 15.25 -22.24
C ARG A 354 -0.73 15.55 -21.53
N GLN A 355 -0.85 16.04 -20.29
CA GLN A 355 0.23 16.02 -19.32
C GLN A 355 0.20 14.66 -18.62
N PHE A 356 1.37 14.00 -18.60
CA PHE A 356 1.58 12.76 -17.86
C PHE A 356 2.59 13.01 -16.75
N ILE A 357 2.32 12.43 -15.57
CA ILE A 357 3.22 12.47 -14.44
C ILE A 357 3.58 11.04 -14.03
N TYR A 358 4.88 10.79 -13.86
CA TYR A 358 5.35 9.49 -13.43
C TYR A 358 4.98 9.27 -11.95
N SER A 359 4.49 8.07 -11.61
CA SER A 359 4.03 7.76 -10.25
C SER A 359 5.10 8.00 -9.18
N LEU A 360 6.38 7.77 -9.47
CA LEU A 360 7.50 8.04 -8.55
C LEU A 360 7.82 9.54 -8.40
N ASP A 361 7.56 10.37 -9.42
CA ASP A 361 7.61 11.84 -9.29
C ASP A 361 6.45 12.33 -8.41
N LEU A 362 5.25 11.84 -8.69
CA LEU A 362 4.06 12.18 -7.91
C LEU A 362 4.21 11.78 -6.44
N ALA A 363 4.80 10.61 -6.17
CA ALA A 363 5.08 10.15 -4.81
C ALA A 363 6.01 11.12 -4.05
N ARG A 364 7.12 11.54 -4.67
CA ARG A 364 8.04 12.54 -4.08
C ARG A 364 7.32 13.85 -3.78
N LEU A 365 6.48 14.32 -4.70
CA LEU A 365 5.69 15.54 -4.51
C LEU A 365 4.62 15.39 -3.41
N LEU A 366 3.94 14.24 -3.32
CA LEU A 366 2.95 13.96 -2.27
C LEU A 366 3.56 13.93 -0.87
N ILE A 367 4.75 13.33 -0.73
CA ILE A 367 5.50 13.32 0.52
C ILE A 367 5.90 14.75 0.90
N TRP A 368 6.35 15.57 -0.06
CA TRP A 368 6.61 16.99 0.17
C TRP A 368 5.33 17.75 0.58
N VAL A 369 4.20 17.54 -0.10
CA VAL A 369 2.92 18.18 0.27
C VAL A 369 2.54 17.82 1.71
N LEU A 370 2.69 16.55 2.09
CA LEU A 370 2.42 16.09 3.45
C LEU A 370 3.29 16.83 4.47
N ARG A 371 4.59 16.97 4.20
CA ARG A 371 5.55 17.56 5.15
C ARG A 371 5.50 19.09 5.20
N GLU A 372 5.31 19.77 4.07
CA GLU A 372 5.62 21.21 3.94
C GLU A 372 4.45 22.09 3.48
N TYR A 373 3.45 21.54 2.78
CA TYR A 373 2.41 22.37 2.16
C TYR A 373 1.24 22.64 3.10
N GLU A 374 1.10 23.88 3.55
CA GLU A 374 0.18 24.25 4.65
C GLU A 374 -1.15 24.88 4.21
N GLU A 375 -1.35 25.12 2.91
CA GLU A 375 -2.59 25.72 2.43
C GLU A 375 -3.73 24.70 2.33
N VAL A 376 -4.96 25.15 2.63
CA VAL A 376 -6.19 24.38 2.43
C VAL A 376 -6.56 24.27 0.95
N GLU A 377 -6.23 25.32 0.18
CA GLU A 377 -6.44 25.32 -1.26
C GLU A 377 -5.65 24.17 -1.91
N PRO A 378 -6.21 23.51 -2.94
CA PRO A 378 -5.48 22.47 -3.63
C PRO A 378 -4.21 22.98 -4.32
N ILE A 379 -3.36 22.02 -4.71
CA ILE A 379 -2.18 22.27 -5.55
C ILE A 379 -2.13 21.27 -6.72
N ILE A 380 -1.95 21.78 -7.94
CA ILE A 380 -1.75 20.94 -9.13
C ILE A 380 -0.35 20.33 -9.12
N LEU A 381 -0.29 19.00 -9.17
CA LEU A 381 0.95 18.22 -9.29
C LEU A 381 1.06 17.69 -10.72
N SER A 382 1.66 18.51 -11.59
CA SER A 382 1.82 18.21 -13.01
C SER A 382 3.17 18.70 -13.54
N VAL A 383 3.63 18.06 -14.60
CA VAL A 383 4.63 18.65 -15.51
C VAL A 383 4.13 19.97 -16.08
N SER A 384 5.01 20.74 -16.71
CA SER A 384 4.67 22.04 -17.27
C SER A 384 3.68 21.94 -18.44
N GLU A 385 3.15 23.09 -18.85
CA GLU A 385 2.30 23.23 -20.03
C GLU A 385 3.09 22.92 -21.32
N GLU A 386 4.37 23.29 -21.36
CA GLU A 386 5.32 23.01 -22.45
C GLU A 386 5.66 21.52 -22.61
N ASP A 387 5.45 20.71 -21.56
CA ASP A 387 5.75 19.27 -21.54
C ASP A 387 4.52 18.40 -21.88
N GLU A 388 3.45 19.00 -22.39
CA GLU A 388 2.32 18.25 -22.96
C GLU A 388 2.77 17.39 -24.14
N VAL A 389 2.35 16.12 -24.13
CA VAL A 389 2.62 15.19 -25.23
C VAL A 389 1.32 14.73 -25.89
N THR A 390 1.39 14.49 -27.19
CA THR A 390 0.26 13.90 -27.91
C THR A 390 0.15 12.41 -27.58
N ILE A 391 -1.04 11.84 -27.76
CA ILE A 391 -1.20 10.38 -27.68
C ILE A 391 -0.29 9.67 -28.69
N SER A 392 -0.09 10.23 -29.89
CA SER A 392 0.85 9.67 -30.87
C SER A 392 2.30 9.68 -30.37
N ALA A 393 2.74 10.73 -29.69
CA ALA A 393 4.08 10.79 -29.08
C ALA A 393 4.22 9.76 -27.95
N ALA A 394 3.19 9.59 -27.11
CA ALA A 394 3.15 8.57 -26.08
C ALA A 394 3.23 7.14 -26.66
N VAL A 395 2.49 6.87 -27.75
CA VAL A 395 2.57 5.60 -28.49
C VAL A 395 3.99 5.36 -29.01
N ASN A 396 4.62 6.38 -29.60
CA ASN A 396 5.98 6.26 -30.11
C ASN A 396 7.00 5.95 -29.00
N ALA A 397 6.88 6.58 -27.83
CA ALA A 397 7.71 6.28 -26.67
C ALA A 397 7.55 4.82 -26.21
N ILE A 398 6.31 4.31 -26.16
CA ILE A 398 6.03 2.92 -25.78
C ILE A 398 6.56 1.94 -26.83
N VAL A 399 6.34 2.20 -28.13
CA VAL A 399 6.83 1.38 -29.24
C VAL A 399 8.35 1.28 -29.21
N LYS A 400 9.03 2.41 -28.96
CA LYS A 400 10.49 2.47 -28.77
C LYS A 400 10.93 1.66 -27.55
N ALA A 401 10.27 1.82 -26.41
CA ALA A 401 10.59 1.09 -25.18
C ALA A 401 10.43 -0.44 -25.32
N PHE A 402 9.44 -0.89 -26.09
CA PHE A 402 9.25 -2.31 -26.42
C PHE A 402 10.18 -2.82 -27.51
N ASP A 403 10.92 -1.97 -28.22
CA ASP A 403 11.55 -2.31 -29.50
C ASP A 403 10.56 -3.02 -30.44
N PHE A 404 9.33 -2.49 -30.56
CA PHE A 404 8.29 -3.06 -31.39
C PHE A 404 8.48 -2.65 -32.86
N LYS A 405 8.58 -3.64 -33.75
CA LYS A 405 8.80 -3.45 -35.20
C LYS A 405 7.56 -3.69 -36.06
N GLY A 406 6.43 -4.02 -35.44
CA GLY A 406 5.17 -4.23 -36.15
C GLY A 406 4.51 -2.93 -36.57
N GLU A 407 3.45 -3.04 -37.37
CA GLU A 407 2.68 -1.90 -37.84
C GLU A 407 1.88 -1.25 -36.68
N VAL A 408 1.83 0.08 -36.67
CA VAL A 408 0.99 0.86 -35.74
C VAL A 408 -0.14 1.50 -36.54
N ARG A 409 -1.39 1.19 -36.18
CA ARG A 409 -2.60 1.70 -36.84
C ARG A 409 -3.43 2.54 -35.87
N PHE A 410 -3.81 3.74 -36.31
CA PHE A 410 -4.75 4.60 -35.60
C PHE A 410 -6.17 4.38 -36.14
N ASP A 411 -7.08 3.95 -35.28
CA ASP A 411 -8.49 3.75 -35.59
C ASP A 411 -9.28 5.02 -35.29
N ALA A 412 -9.40 5.87 -36.32
CA ALA A 412 -10.15 7.13 -36.26
C ALA A 412 -11.68 6.94 -36.17
N SER A 413 -12.20 5.71 -36.25
CA SER A 413 -13.62 5.44 -35.98
C SER A 413 -13.97 5.55 -34.49
N LYS A 414 -12.97 5.52 -33.61
CA LYS A 414 -13.12 5.69 -32.16
C LYS A 414 -12.90 7.15 -31.76
N ALA A 415 -13.63 7.59 -30.72
CA ALA A 415 -13.59 8.97 -30.24
C ALA A 415 -12.24 9.34 -29.60
N ASP A 416 -11.76 10.55 -29.91
CA ASP A 416 -10.51 11.14 -29.37
C ASP A 416 -10.63 11.59 -27.89
N GLY A 417 -11.86 11.80 -27.40
CA GLY A 417 -12.12 12.52 -26.16
C GLY A 417 -11.79 14.02 -26.28
N GLN A 418 -11.66 14.72 -25.15
CA GLN A 418 -11.29 16.15 -25.16
C GLN A 418 -9.89 16.37 -25.77
N LEU A 419 -9.75 17.43 -26.58
CA LEU A 419 -8.50 17.72 -27.27
C LEU A 419 -7.35 18.08 -26.32
N LYS A 420 -7.62 18.92 -25.31
CA LYS A 420 -6.66 19.37 -24.29
C LYS A 420 -7.29 19.32 -22.90
N LYS A 421 -6.43 19.25 -21.88
CA LYS A 421 -6.74 19.39 -20.44
C LYS A 421 -5.58 20.08 -19.73
N THR A 422 -5.03 21.10 -20.36
CA THR A 422 -3.77 21.73 -19.95
C THR A 422 -3.92 22.37 -18.58
N ALA A 423 -3.17 21.88 -17.60
CA ALA A 423 -3.15 22.38 -16.23
C ALA A 423 -1.86 23.15 -15.96
N SER A 424 -1.98 24.28 -15.28
CA SER A 424 -0.83 25.09 -14.89
C SER A 424 -0.18 24.50 -13.65
N ASN A 425 1.14 24.32 -13.69
CA ASN A 425 1.93 24.00 -12.50
C ASN A 425 2.60 25.24 -11.88
N GLY A 426 2.10 26.44 -12.20
CA GLY A 426 2.65 27.70 -11.70
C GLY A 426 2.74 27.78 -10.19
N LYS A 427 1.73 27.27 -9.45
CA LYS A 427 1.75 27.18 -7.99
C LYS A 427 2.87 26.26 -7.49
N LEU A 428 2.98 25.06 -8.06
CA LEU A 428 4.07 24.12 -7.75
C LEU A 428 5.45 24.71 -8.04
N LYS A 429 5.65 25.35 -9.19
CA LYS A 429 6.93 25.99 -9.58
C LYS A 429 7.35 27.10 -8.60
N ARG A 430 6.41 27.79 -7.94
CA ARG A 430 6.73 28.79 -6.90
C ARG A 430 7.28 28.14 -5.63
N TYR A 431 6.71 27.01 -5.22
CA TYR A 431 7.14 26.28 -4.04
C TYR A 431 8.44 25.47 -4.27
N LEU A 432 8.54 24.82 -5.44
CA LEU A 432 9.62 23.90 -5.79
C LEU A 432 10.23 24.24 -7.16
N PRO A 433 10.86 25.41 -7.33
CA PRO A 433 11.44 25.82 -8.62
C PRO A 433 12.57 24.90 -9.11
N GLY A 434 13.20 24.14 -8.20
CA GLY A 434 14.28 23.21 -8.51
C GLY A 434 13.84 21.75 -8.73
N PHE A 435 12.56 21.42 -8.58
CA PHE A 435 12.10 20.04 -8.77
C PHE A 435 12.22 19.63 -10.24
N ARG A 436 12.85 18.49 -10.47
CA ARG A 436 13.03 17.92 -11.82
C ARG A 436 12.21 16.65 -11.93
N PHE A 437 11.27 16.65 -12.87
CA PHE A 437 10.52 15.47 -13.26
C PHE A 437 11.41 14.49 -14.00
N THR A 438 11.13 13.19 -13.87
CA THR A 438 11.75 12.16 -14.69
C THR A 438 11.38 12.40 -16.15
N PRO A 439 12.35 12.37 -17.10
CA PRO A 439 12.05 12.51 -18.52
C PRO A 439 11.00 11.50 -18.99
N PHE A 440 10.03 11.95 -19.79
CA PHE A 440 8.88 11.12 -20.18
C PHE A 440 9.28 9.78 -20.84
N ASP A 441 10.26 9.80 -21.76
CA ASP A 441 10.78 8.60 -22.42
C ASP A 441 11.40 7.60 -21.43
N GLU A 442 12.07 8.10 -20.38
CA GLU A 442 12.69 7.28 -19.33
C GLU A 442 11.63 6.64 -18.44
N ALA A 443 10.67 7.43 -17.97
CA ALA A 443 9.54 6.94 -17.17
C ALA A 443 8.70 5.89 -17.93
N ILE A 444 8.47 6.09 -19.24
CA ILE A 444 7.79 5.10 -20.09
C ILE A 444 8.60 3.82 -20.20
N LYS A 445 9.92 3.93 -20.43
CA LYS A 445 10.81 2.77 -20.51
C LYS A 445 10.78 1.96 -19.20
N GLU A 446 10.93 2.61 -18.05
CA GLU A 446 10.86 1.94 -16.75
C GLU A 446 9.51 1.25 -16.51
N SER A 447 8.41 1.92 -16.89
CA SER A 447 7.05 1.36 -16.76
C SER A 447 6.86 0.12 -17.64
N VAL A 448 7.39 0.14 -18.86
CA VAL A 448 7.37 -1.00 -19.79
C VAL A 448 8.21 -2.15 -19.26
N GLU A 449 9.44 -1.87 -18.79
CA GLU A 449 10.33 -2.88 -18.21
C GLU A 449 9.76 -3.51 -16.94
N TRP A 450 9.09 -2.71 -16.09
CA TRP A 450 8.37 -3.23 -14.94
C TRP A 450 7.23 -4.15 -15.37
N PHE A 451 6.42 -3.74 -16.35
CA PHE A 451 5.29 -4.55 -16.84
C PHE A 451 5.76 -5.87 -17.43
N ILE A 452 6.82 -5.87 -18.25
CA ILE A 452 7.38 -7.10 -18.83
C ILE A 452 7.87 -8.05 -17.74
N ARG A 453 8.64 -7.54 -16.76
CA ARG A 453 9.20 -8.36 -15.67
C ARG A 453 8.12 -8.92 -14.73
N ASN A 454 7.02 -8.19 -14.55
CA ASN A 454 5.99 -8.51 -13.56
C ASN A 454 4.63 -8.86 -14.20
N HIS A 455 4.61 -9.25 -15.48
CA HIS A 455 3.36 -9.47 -16.22
C HIS A 455 2.42 -10.47 -15.52
N SER A 456 2.96 -11.52 -14.88
CA SER A 456 2.16 -12.54 -14.18
C SER A 456 1.45 -12.02 -12.92
N SER A 457 1.97 -10.98 -12.28
CA SER A 457 1.41 -10.36 -11.07
C SER A 457 0.82 -8.96 -11.34
N ALA A 458 0.89 -8.48 -12.58
CA ALA A 458 0.28 -7.22 -12.98
C ALA A 458 -1.24 -7.33 -12.97
N ARG A 459 -1.92 -6.18 -12.81
CA ARG A 459 -3.39 -6.10 -12.81
C ARG A 459 -3.88 -6.08 -14.26
N LEU A 460 -4.26 -7.25 -14.80
CA LEU A 460 -4.60 -7.45 -16.22
C LEU A 460 -6.10 -7.49 -16.54
#